data_AF-A0A5B1LPM4-F1
#
_entry.id   AF-A0A5B1LPM4-F1
#
_cell.length_a   1.000
_cell.length_b   1.000
_cell.length_c   1.000
_cell.angle_alpha   90.00
_cell.angle_beta   90.00
_cell.angle_gamma   90.00
#
_symmetry.space_group_name_H-M   'P 1'
#
loop_
_entity.id
_entity.type
_entity.pdbx_description
1 polymer ?
#
loop_
_entity_poly.entity_id
_entity_poly.type
_entity_poly.pdbx_seq_one_letter_code
_entity_poly.pdbx_strand_id
1 'polypeptide(L)'
;MTRLSPRLLSAVAVGGAVGAVARYLLGELAPDGNGFPWTTFGVNVVGCTLLAGLGLLPVVRRSATWAAGLGPGVLGGFTTFSTASEQTRALLDAGDAALAGAYAFGTLAACLVAVNLVGRHAPPLSPEEER
;
A
#
# COMPACT_ATOMS: atom_id res chain seq x y z
N MET A 1 -17.92 -11.69 -13.84
CA MET A 1 -16.61 -12.05 -14.43
C MET A 1 -16.14 -10.88 -15.27
N THR A 2 -15.26 -10.03 -14.74
CA THR A 2 -14.64 -8.93 -15.50
C THR A 2 -13.86 -9.54 -16.65
N ARG A 3 -14.24 -9.22 -17.90
CA ARG A 3 -13.45 -9.64 -19.07
C ARG A 3 -12.05 -9.05 -18.88
N LEU A 4 -11.03 -9.91 -18.85
CA LEU A 4 -9.62 -9.53 -18.83
C LEU A 4 -9.34 -8.63 -20.04
N SER A 5 -9.51 -7.32 -19.87
CA SER A 5 -9.29 -6.38 -20.97
C SER A 5 -7.79 -6.07 -21.05
N PRO A 6 -7.19 -6.09 -22.25
CA PRO A 6 -5.76 -5.77 -22.41
C PRO A 6 -5.38 -4.41 -21.83
N ARG A 7 -6.30 -3.44 -21.89
CA ARG A 7 -6.12 -2.08 -21.34
C ARG A 7 -6.03 -2.06 -19.81
N LEU A 8 -6.83 -2.86 -19.12
CA LEU A 8 -6.75 -2.98 -17.66
C LEU A 8 -5.44 -3.65 -17.25
N LEU A 9 -5.07 -4.74 -17.93
CA LEU A 9 -3.84 -5.46 -17.66
C LEU A 9 -2.61 -4.58 -17.89
N SER A 10 -2.57 -3.81 -18.98
CA SER A 10 -1.47 -2.90 -19.24
C SER A 10 -1.38 -1.78 -18.21
N ALA A 11 -2.52 -1.21 -17.78
CA ALA A 11 -2.56 -0.20 -16.73
C ALA A 11 -2.03 -0.74 -15.39
N VAL A 12 -2.45 -1.95 -14.99
CA VAL A 12 -1.95 -2.62 -13.77
C VAL A 12 -0.45 -2.90 -13.89
N ALA A 13 0.02 -3.43 -15.03
CA ALA A 13 1.42 -3.77 -15.23
C ALA A 13 2.35 -2.55 -15.19
N VAL A 14 1.99 -1.49 -15.93
CA VAL A 14 2.77 -0.24 -15.95
C VAL A 14 2.73 0.43 -14.56
N GLY A 15 1.55 0.49 -13.94
CA GLY A 15 1.41 1.02 -12.59
C GLY A 15 2.25 0.25 -11.58
N GLY A 16 2.18 -1.09 -11.61
CA GLY A 16 2.95 -1.97 -10.75
C GLY A 16 4.46 -1.77 -10.89
N ALA A 17 4.96 -1.64 -12.12
CA ALA A 17 6.36 -1.33 -12.38
C ALA A 17 6.77 0.01 -11.77
N VAL A 18 5.96 1.06 -11.96
CA VAL A 18 6.22 2.39 -11.37
C VAL A 18 6.24 2.33 -9.84
N GLY A 19 5.26 1.66 -9.22
CA GLY A 19 5.19 1.51 -7.77
C GLY A 19 6.38 0.73 -7.21
N ALA A 20 6.75 -0.38 -7.85
CA ALA A 20 7.88 -1.21 -7.43
C ALA A 20 9.22 -0.48 -7.56
N VAL A 21 9.42 0.27 -8.65
CA VAL A 21 10.63 1.10 -8.84
C VAL A 21 10.68 2.22 -7.80
N ALA A 22 9.57 2.89 -7.52
CA ALA A 22 9.53 3.94 -6.49
C ALA A 22 9.87 3.37 -5.09
N ARG A 23 9.30 2.22 -4.72
CA ARG A 23 9.65 1.51 -3.48
C ARG A 23 11.14 1.15 -3.45
N TYR A 24 11.66 0.59 -4.53
CA TYR A 24 13.06 0.19 -4.63
C TYR A 24 13.99 1.39 -4.43
N LEU A 25 13.74 2.49 -5.14
CA LEU A 25 14.50 3.73 -5.01
C LEU A 25 14.45 4.31 -3.59
N LEU A 26 13.29 4.27 -2.92
CA LEU A 26 13.21 4.69 -1.52
C LEU A 26 14.08 3.82 -0.60
N GLY A 27 14.12 2.50 -0.84
CA GLY A 27 15.01 1.58 -0.12
C GLY A 27 16.49 1.89 -0.32
N GLU A 28 16.88 2.29 -1.54
CA GLU A 28 18.27 2.67 -1.84
C GLU A 28 18.65 4.06 -1.29
N LEU A 29 17.72 5.02 -1.35
CA LEU A 29 17.96 6.40 -0.90
C LEU A 29 17.86 6.57 0.62
N ALA A 30 17.05 5.72 1.27
CA ALA A 30 16.87 5.70 2.72
C ALA A 30 16.95 4.24 3.20
N PRO A 31 18.15 3.64 3.22
CA PRO A 31 18.30 2.26 3.66
C PRO A 31 17.95 2.11 5.14
N ASP A 32 17.23 1.04 5.47
CA ASP A 32 16.95 0.68 6.85
C ASP A 32 18.27 0.25 7.54
N GLY A 33 18.60 0.90 8.66
CA GLY A 33 19.76 0.55 9.48
C GLY A 33 19.47 -0.60 10.45
N ASN A 34 20.38 -0.80 11.41
CA ASN A 34 20.11 -1.69 12.54
C ASN A 34 18.99 -1.08 13.40
N GLY A 35 17.86 -1.77 13.49
CA GLY A 35 16.72 -1.32 14.29
C GLY A 35 15.40 -1.35 13.53
N PHE A 36 14.52 -0.39 13.81
CA PHE A 36 13.19 -0.34 13.23
C PHE A 36 13.25 -0.04 11.71
N PRO A 37 12.64 -0.87 10.85
CA PRO A 37 12.61 -0.65 9.40
C PRO A 37 11.67 0.49 8.97
N TRP A 38 12.12 1.74 9.16
CA TRP A 38 11.34 2.96 8.92
C TRP A 38 10.95 3.17 7.46
N THR A 39 11.78 2.75 6.51
CA THR A 39 11.52 2.99 5.09
C THR A 39 10.39 2.09 4.61
N THR A 40 10.46 0.79 4.87
CA THR A 40 9.36 -0.13 4.55
C THR A 40 8.09 0.19 5.34
N PHE A 41 8.22 0.61 6.60
CA PHE A 41 7.08 1.10 7.39
C PHE A 41 6.39 2.27 6.70
N GLY A 42 7.15 3.31 6.35
CA GLY A 42 6.65 4.52 5.70
C GLY A 42 6.02 4.22 4.35
N VAL A 43 6.65 3.38 3.52
CA VAL A 43 6.11 2.92 2.25
C VAL A 43 4.73 2.28 2.43
N ASN A 44 4.57 1.38 3.39
CA ASN A 44 3.28 0.72 3.63
C ASN A 44 2.23 1.70 4.17
N VAL A 45 2.56 2.52 5.16
CA VAL A 45 1.61 3.47 5.75
C VAL A 45 1.14 4.49 4.72
N VAL A 46 2.07 5.14 4.01
CA VAL A 46 1.74 6.12 2.96
C VAL A 46 0.93 5.45 1.85
N GLY A 47 1.33 4.27 1.40
CA GLY A 47 0.61 3.54 0.36
C GLY A 47 -0.82 3.18 0.76
N CYS A 48 -1.03 2.71 2.00
CA CYS A 48 -2.37 2.45 2.54
C CYS A 48 -3.21 3.73 2.66
N THR A 49 -2.62 4.85 3.10
CA THR A 49 -3.31 6.16 3.13
C THR A 49 -3.77 6.57 1.74
N LEU A 50 -2.87 6.52 0.75
CA LEU A 50 -3.18 6.89 -0.63
C LEU A 50 -4.23 5.95 -1.24
N LEU A 51 -4.16 4.65 -0.92
CA LEU A 51 -5.09 3.64 -1.44
C LEU A 51 -6.51 3.90 -0.93
N ALA A 52 -6.65 4.19 0.36
CA ALA A 52 -7.93 4.59 0.94
C ALA A 52 -8.47 5.89 0.30
N GLY A 53 -7.58 6.82 -0.05
CA GLY A 53 -7.94 8.10 -0.65
C GLY A 53 -8.32 8.02 -2.13
N LEU A 54 -7.96 6.95 -2.85
CA LEU A 54 -8.23 6.84 -4.28
C LEU A 54 -9.73 6.97 -4.61
N GLY A 55 -10.61 6.45 -3.76
CA GLY A 55 -12.07 6.53 -3.93
C GLY A 55 -12.63 7.96 -3.86
N LEU A 56 -11.86 8.91 -3.33
CA LEU A 56 -12.22 10.34 -3.28
C LEU A 56 -11.96 11.05 -4.62
N LEU A 57 -11.19 10.44 -5.52
CA LEU A 57 -10.85 11.03 -6.81
C LEU A 57 -11.94 10.72 -7.87
N PRO A 58 -12.60 11.74 -8.44
CA PRO A 58 -13.67 11.52 -9.43
C PRO A 58 -13.22 10.71 -10.65
N VAL A 59 -11.96 10.87 -11.07
CA VAL A 59 -11.37 10.14 -12.20
C VAL A 59 -11.25 8.64 -11.93
N VAL A 60 -10.97 8.26 -10.68
CA VAL A 60 -10.89 6.85 -10.25
C VAL A 60 -12.28 6.24 -10.21
N ARG A 61 -13.27 6.95 -9.65
CA ARG A 61 -14.67 6.48 -9.59
C ARG A 61 -15.29 6.25 -10.97
N ARG A 62 -14.90 7.05 -11.97
CA ARG A 62 -15.47 7.02 -13.33
C ARG A 62 -14.73 6.11 -14.31
N SER A 63 -13.55 5.60 -13.96
CA SER A 63 -12.72 4.81 -14.87
C SER A 63 -12.12 3.59 -14.18
N ALA A 64 -12.60 2.41 -14.59
CA ALA A 64 -12.02 1.13 -14.16
C ALA A 64 -10.52 1.02 -14.50
N THR A 65 -10.06 1.69 -15.57
CA THR A 65 -8.64 1.70 -15.94
C THR A 65 -7.79 2.52 -14.98
N TRP A 66 -8.28 3.68 -14.54
CA TRP A 66 -7.60 4.46 -13.51
C TRP A 66 -7.64 3.78 -12.15
N ALA A 67 -8.78 3.20 -11.77
CA ALA A 67 -8.91 2.44 -10.55
C ALA A 67 -7.94 1.25 -10.50
N ALA A 68 -7.86 0.46 -11.57
CA ALA A 68 -6.93 -0.67 -11.67
C ALA A 68 -5.46 -0.22 -11.74
N GLY A 69 -5.15 0.79 -12.55
CA GLY A 69 -3.78 1.28 -12.70
C GLY A 69 -3.21 1.90 -11.44
N LEU A 70 -3.99 2.65 -10.67
CA LEU A 70 -3.52 3.32 -9.46
C LEU A 70 -3.61 2.43 -8.21
N GLY A 71 -4.70 1.68 -8.05
CA GLY A 71 -4.91 0.82 -6.88
C GLY A 71 -4.01 -0.42 -6.90
N PRO A 72 -4.42 -1.52 -7.56
CA PRO A 72 -3.60 -2.72 -7.64
C PRO A 72 -2.32 -2.55 -8.47
N GLY A 73 -2.25 -1.59 -9.39
CA GLY A 73 -1.02 -1.23 -10.10
C GLY A 73 -0.04 -0.46 -9.21
N VAL A 74 -0.08 0.88 -9.23
CA VAL A 74 0.90 1.73 -8.54
C VAL A 74 0.99 1.43 -7.04
N LEU A 75 -0.12 1.47 -6.31
CA LEU A 75 -0.08 1.30 -4.86
C LEU A 75 0.15 -0.16 -4.45
N GLY A 76 -0.30 -1.12 -5.26
CA GLY A 76 0.03 -2.54 -5.09
C GLY A 76 1.51 -2.85 -5.31
N GLY A 77 2.15 -2.20 -6.28
CA GLY A 77 3.59 -2.29 -6.51
C GLY A 77 4.42 -1.52 -5.47
N PHE A 78 3.90 -0.39 -4.99
CA PHE A 78 4.56 0.48 -4.02
C PHE A 78 4.56 -0.14 -2.62
N THR A 79 3.44 -0.68 -2.14
CA THR A 79 3.36 -1.32 -0.81
C THR A 79 3.98 -2.72 -0.82
N THR A 80 4.37 -3.25 0.35
CA THR A 80 4.98 -4.58 0.47
C THR A 80 4.73 -5.24 1.83
N PHE A 81 3.95 -6.32 1.82
CA PHE A 81 3.82 -7.17 3.00
C PHE A 81 4.95 -8.20 3.12
N SER A 82 5.46 -8.71 1.99
CA SER A 82 6.52 -9.72 1.99
C SER A 82 7.83 -9.17 2.53
N THR A 83 8.22 -7.95 2.15
CA THR A 83 9.43 -7.29 2.69
C THR A 83 9.28 -7.02 4.19
N ALA A 84 8.13 -6.52 4.63
CA ALA A 84 7.87 -6.29 6.06
C ALA A 84 7.91 -7.60 6.86
N SER A 85 7.40 -8.69 6.30
CA SER A 85 7.45 -10.03 6.92
C SER A 85 8.89 -10.52 7.05
N GLU A 86 9.71 -10.35 6.01
CA GLU A 86 11.11 -10.75 6.00
C GLU A 86 11.95 -9.90 6.97
N GLN A 87 11.71 -8.59 7.04
CA GLN A 87 12.36 -7.71 8.02
C GLN A 87 11.95 -8.06 9.45
N THR A 88 10.69 -8.42 9.69
CA THR A 88 10.24 -8.95 10.99
C THR A 88 10.97 -10.23 11.35
N ARG A 89 11.11 -11.16 10.39
CA ARG A 89 11.85 -12.41 10.58
C ARG A 89 13.33 -12.15 10.89
N ALA A 90 13.97 -11.21 10.20
CA ALA A 90 15.35 -10.82 10.44
C ALA A 90 15.57 -10.24 11.85
N LEU A 91 14.62 -9.45 12.37
CA LEU A 91 14.65 -8.94 13.74
C LEU A 91 14.54 -10.08 14.78
N LEU A 92 13.69 -11.08 14.51
CA LEU A 92 13.59 -12.27 15.35
C LEU A 92 14.89 -13.09 15.35
N ASP A 93 15.49 -13.30 14.18
CA ASP A 93 16.78 -14.00 14.04
C ASP A 93 17.92 -13.27 14.77
N ALA A 94 17.86 -11.93 14.82
CA ALA A 94 18.79 -11.10 15.58
C ALA A 94 18.54 -11.13 17.11
N GLY A 95 17.50 -11.83 17.57
CA GLY A 95 17.12 -11.96 18.98
C GLY A 95 16.29 -10.79 19.53
N ASP A 96 15.90 -9.82 18.69
CA ASP A 96 15.15 -8.63 19.11
C ASP A 96 13.63 -8.82 18.92
N ALA A 97 13.06 -9.74 19.69
CA ALA A 97 11.65 -10.10 19.59
C ALA A 97 10.69 -8.94 19.93
N ALA A 98 11.11 -8.05 20.84
CA ALA A 98 10.33 -6.88 21.19
C ALA A 98 10.22 -5.92 20.00
N LEU A 99 11.33 -5.64 19.32
CA LEU A 99 11.34 -4.79 18.15
C LEU A 99 10.62 -5.43 16.95
N ALA A 100 10.79 -6.74 16.74
CA ALA A 100 10.05 -7.48 15.72
C ALA A 100 8.53 -7.36 15.91
N GLY A 101 8.05 -7.56 17.16
CA GLY A 101 6.64 -7.38 17.51
C GLY A 101 6.18 -5.94 17.30
N ALA A 102 6.95 -4.96 17.78
CA ALA A 102 6.63 -3.55 17.59
C ALA A 102 6.54 -3.17 16.10
N TYR A 103 7.44 -3.69 15.27
CA TYR A 103 7.43 -3.44 13.83
C TYR A 103 6.23 -4.08 13.13
N ALA A 104 5.96 -5.37 13.35
CA ALA A 104 4.86 -6.08 12.70
C ALA A 104 3.49 -5.50 13.08
N PHE A 105 3.22 -5.40 14.39
CA PHE A 105 1.93 -4.89 14.88
C PHE A 105 1.80 -3.38 14.70
N GLY A 106 2.89 -2.64 14.87
CA GLY A 106 2.92 -1.20 14.65
C GLY A 106 2.63 -0.82 13.20
N THR A 107 3.20 -1.55 12.24
CA THR A 107 2.91 -1.34 10.81
C THR A 107 1.43 -1.57 10.51
N LEU A 108 0.88 -2.71 10.96
CA LEU A 108 -0.54 -3.02 10.75
C LEU A 108 -1.46 -1.96 11.39
N ALA A 109 -1.20 -1.62 12.65
CA ALA A 109 -2.00 -0.63 13.38
C ALA A 109 -1.93 0.74 12.70
N ALA A 110 -0.75 1.20 12.31
CA ALA A 110 -0.57 2.46 11.62
C ALA A 110 -1.32 2.50 10.28
N CYS A 111 -1.24 1.43 9.48
CA CYS A 111 -1.99 1.33 8.23
C CYS A 111 -3.51 1.36 8.48
N LEU A 112 -4.03 0.65 9.48
CA LEU A 112 -5.45 0.66 9.83
C LEU A 112 -5.92 2.03 10.30
N VAL A 113 -5.13 2.71 11.15
CA VAL A 113 -5.42 4.09 11.58
C VAL A 113 -5.43 5.04 10.39
N ALA A 114 -4.43 4.96 9.51
CA ALA A 114 -4.37 5.76 8.30
C ALA A 114 -5.61 5.58 7.40
N VAL A 115 -6.02 4.33 7.15
CA VAL A 115 -7.22 4.03 6.36
C VAL A 115 -8.48 4.56 7.05
N ASN A 116 -8.60 4.37 8.37
CA ASN A 116 -9.76 4.88 9.13
C ASN A 116 -9.85 6.41 9.06
N LEU A 117 -8.74 7.11 9.22
CA LEU A 117 -8.69 8.58 9.15
C LEU A 117 -9.13 9.09 7.78
N VAL A 118 -8.69 8.45 6.70
CA VAL A 118 -9.14 8.79 5.34
C VAL A 118 -10.63 8.48 5.16
N GLY A 119 -11.09 7.32 5.63
CA GLY A 119 -12.49 6.90 5.54
C GLY A 119 -13.47 7.86 6.20
N ARG A 120 -13.08 8.56 7.28
CA ARG A 120 -13.90 9.60 7.93
C ARG A 120 -14.23 10.79 7.02
N HIS A 121 -13.46 10.99 5.95
CA HIS A 121 -13.64 12.06 4.98
C HIS A 121 -14.36 11.60 3.71
N ALA A 122 -14.65 10.29 3.59
CA ALA A 122 -15.39 9.78 2.46
C ALA A 122 -16.88 10.19 2.58
N PRO A 123 -17.50 10.68 1.50
CA PRO A 123 -18.93 10.93 1.50
C PRO A 123 -19.67 9.60 1.77
N PRO A 124 -20.81 9.63 2.50
CA PRO A 124 -21.61 8.43 2.73
C PRO A 124 -21.97 7.78 1.40
N LEU A 125 -21.87 6.45 1.32
CA LEU A 125 -22.31 5.68 0.16
C LEU A 125 -23.78 6.00 -0.08
N SER A 126 -24.16 6.32 -1.32
CA SER A 126 -25.58 6.46 -1.63
C SER A 126 -26.24 5.06 -1.57
N PRO A 127 -27.54 4.94 -1.22
CA PRO A 127 -28.26 3.65 -1.20
C PRO A 127 -28.32 2.91 -2.55
N GLU A 128 -27.75 3.48 -3.60
CA GLU A 128 -27.60 2.90 -4.93
C GLU A 128 -26.26 2.14 -5.09
N GLU A 129 -25.25 2.45 -4.27
CA GLU A 129 -23.93 1.79 -4.28
C GLU A 129 -23.87 0.55 -3.37
N GLU A 130 -24.87 0.34 -2.50
CA GLU A 130 -25.03 -0.85 -1.64
C GLU A 130 -25.80 -2.03 -2.28
N ARG A 131 -26.36 -1.84 -3.48
CA ARG A 131 -27.13 -2.86 -4.23
C ARG A 131 -26.32 -3.45 -5.38
#